data_AF-A0A953X3M0-F1
#
_entry.id   AF-A0A953X3M0-F1
#
_cell.length_a   1.000
_cell.length_b   1.000
_cell.length_c   1.000
_cell.angle_alpha   90.00
_cell.angle_beta   90.00
_cell.angle_gamma   90.00
#
_symmetry.space_group_name_H-M   'P 1'
#
loop_
_entity.id
_entity.type
_entity.pdbx_description
1 polymer ?
#
loop_
_entity_poly.entity_id
_entity_poly.type
_entity_poly.pdbx_seq_one_letter_code
_entity_poly.pdbx_strand_id
1 'polypeptide(L)'
;WERRAPGRAGEQGFLMLQQWPVFTGFHDVAAAQEMNWVIDLITEIRSLRNDLDIPAGTKVPLALVNAGEEIDARAMRHEDVLKRLARLDDIALTDTAPAGAVTFVFGDTLAALVIADIVDIGAARQRLQKEIAQLDKDIVATEKKLSNENFVARAPEEIVEENRQRVVEWTARREKLRAALKGLEGL
;
A
#
# COMPACT_ATOMS: atom_id res chain seq x y z
N TRP A 1 -27.44 -43.60 -15.46
CA TRP A 1 -26.45 -42.55 -15.78
C TRP A 1 -26.76 -41.77 -17.06
N GLU A 2 -27.94 -41.94 -17.67
CA GLU A 2 -28.40 -41.10 -18.79
C GLU A 2 -29.62 -40.28 -18.40
N ARG A 3 -29.39 -39.00 -18.14
CA ARG A 3 -30.35 -37.90 -18.30
C ARG A 3 -29.58 -36.58 -18.15
N ARG A 4 -28.97 -36.11 -19.24
CA ARG A 4 -28.53 -34.71 -19.33
C ARG A 4 -29.75 -33.90 -19.75
N ALA A 5 -30.07 -32.86 -19.00
CA ALA A 5 -31.17 -31.94 -19.30
C ALA A 5 -31.05 -31.41 -20.74
N PRO A 6 -32.14 -31.36 -21.52
CA PRO A 6 -32.11 -30.78 -22.85
C PRO A 6 -31.90 -29.27 -22.73
N GLY A 7 -30.94 -28.72 -23.49
CA GLY A 7 -30.83 -27.27 -23.72
C GLY A 7 -29.89 -26.48 -22.80
N ARG A 8 -28.58 -26.72 -22.87
CA ARG A 8 -27.57 -25.78 -22.30
C ARG A 8 -26.43 -25.38 -23.24
N ALA A 9 -26.50 -25.73 -24.51
CA ALA A 9 -25.78 -25.00 -25.54
C ALA A 9 -26.80 -24.05 -26.16
N GLY A 10 -26.76 -22.77 -25.81
CA GLY A 10 -27.45 -21.75 -26.59
C GLY A 10 -26.87 -21.68 -28.01
N GLU A 11 -27.32 -20.72 -28.83
CA GLU A 11 -26.89 -20.54 -30.23
C GLU A 11 -25.36 -20.48 -30.42
N GLN A 12 -24.60 -20.18 -29.36
CA GLN A 12 -23.15 -20.04 -29.36
C GLN A 12 -22.38 -21.34 -29.03
N GLY A 13 -23.04 -22.45 -28.68
CA GLY A 13 -22.36 -23.72 -28.39
C GLY A 13 -21.72 -23.82 -26.99
N PHE A 14 -20.91 -24.86 -26.75
CA PHE A 14 -20.20 -25.04 -25.47
C PHE A 14 -18.92 -24.20 -25.40
N LEU A 15 -18.60 -23.64 -24.21
CA LEU A 15 -17.36 -22.88 -23.97
C LEU A 15 -16.10 -23.66 -24.36
N MET A 16 -16.08 -24.98 -24.13
CA MET A 16 -14.95 -25.86 -24.47
C MET A 16 -14.68 -25.98 -25.98
N LEU A 17 -15.63 -25.52 -26.82
CA LEU A 17 -15.53 -25.50 -28.27
C LEU A 17 -15.31 -24.10 -28.83
N GLN A 18 -15.26 -23.07 -27.97
CA GLN A 18 -15.00 -21.70 -28.40
C GLN A 18 -13.54 -21.51 -28.76
N GLN A 19 -13.28 -20.58 -29.69
CA GLN A 19 -11.92 -20.17 -30.01
C GLN A 19 -11.30 -19.48 -28.80
N TRP A 20 -10.04 -19.82 -28.51
CA TRP A 20 -9.27 -19.11 -27.50
C TRP A 20 -9.14 -17.63 -27.89
N PRO A 21 -9.36 -16.68 -26.97
CA PRO A 21 -9.27 -15.27 -27.30
C PRO A 21 -7.86 -14.91 -27.77
N VAL A 22 -7.79 -14.24 -28.92
CA VAL A 22 -6.55 -13.65 -29.44
C VAL A 22 -6.49 -12.22 -28.95
N PHE A 23 -5.39 -11.83 -28.33
CA PHE A 23 -5.21 -10.47 -27.82
C PHE A 23 -5.09 -9.48 -28.99
N THR A 24 -6.06 -8.58 -29.13
CA THR A 24 -6.18 -7.63 -30.26
C THR A 24 -5.81 -6.18 -29.91
N GLY A 25 -5.18 -5.93 -28.74
CA GLY A 25 -4.51 -4.65 -28.49
C GLY A 25 -5.33 -3.59 -27.74
N PHE A 26 -6.17 -3.98 -26.78
CA PHE A 26 -6.59 -3.02 -25.75
C PHE A 26 -5.42 -2.76 -24.81
N HIS A 27 -4.56 -1.82 -25.21
CA HIS A 27 -3.40 -1.39 -24.44
C HIS A 27 -3.40 0.14 -24.40
N ASP A 28 -3.86 0.68 -23.29
CA ASP A 28 -3.80 2.10 -22.99
C ASP A 28 -2.84 2.32 -21.82
N VAL A 29 -1.65 2.83 -22.14
CA VAL A 29 -0.60 3.08 -21.15
C VAL A 29 -1.03 4.17 -20.17
N ALA A 30 -1.72 5.21 -20.66
CA ALA A 30 -2.14 6.32 -19.82
C ALA A 30 -3.21 5.85 -18.82
N ALA A 31 -4.20 5.09 -19.28
CA ALA A 31 -5.21 4.51 -18.40
C ALA A 31 -4.59 3.54 -17.37
N ALA A 32 -3.61 2.73 -17.78
CA ALA A 32 -2.89 1.84 -16.87
C ALA A 32 -2.11 2.61 -15.79
N GLN A 33 -1.40 3.67 -16.18
CA GLN A 33 -0.67 4.54 -15.24
C GLN A 33 -1.61 5.25 -14.27
N GLU A 34 -2.74 5.76 -14.77
CA GLU A 34 -3.76 6.40 -13.94
C GLU A 34 -4.36 5.43 -12.92
N MET A 35 -4.67 4.20 -13.35
CA MET A 35 -5.21 3.19 -12.44
C MET A 35 -4.16 2.69 -11.43
N ASN A 36 -2.91 2.54 -11.85
CA ASN A 36 -1.82 2.19 -10.92
C ASN A 36 -1.66 3.27 -9.85
N TRP A 37 -1.73 4.56 -10.22
CA TRP A 37 -1.72 5.65 -9.25
C TRP A 37 -2.84 5.53 -8.22
N VAL A 38 -4.06 5.19 -8.64
CA VAL A 38 -5.20 4.97 -7.73
C VAL A 38 -4.94 3.78 -6.80
N ILE A 39 -4.46 2.66 -7.34
CA ILE A 39 -4.14 1.45 -6.58
C ILE A 39 -3.04 1.73 -5.54
N ASP A 40 -1.99 2.42 -5.95
CA ASP A 40 -0.84 2.75 -5.11
C ASP A 40 -1.26 3.69 -3.97
N LEU A 41 -2.08 4.71 -4.26
CA LEU A 41 -2.60 5.61 -3.23
C LEU A 41 -3.45 4.86 -2.20
N ILE A 42 -4.35 3.97 -2.65
CA ILE A 42 -5.17 3.14 -1.76
C ILE A 42 -4.29 2.23 -0.91
N THR A 43 -3.25 1.65 -1.51
CA THR A 43 -2.33 0.73 -0.84
C THR A 43 -1.55 1.46 0.25
N GLU A 44 -1.04 2.66 -0.05
CA GLU A 44 -0.35 3.49 0.92
C GLU A 44 -1.25 3.93 2.08
N ILE A 45 -2.49 4.38 1.80
CA ILE A 45 -3.45 4.74 2.84
C ILE A 45 -3.76 3.54 3.74
N ARG A 46 -4.00 2.36 3.17
CA ARG A 46 -4.29 1.13 3.94
C ARG A 46 -3.09 0.70 4.79
N SER A 47 -1.88 0.79 4.24
CA SER A 47 -0.66 0.50 4.98
C SER A 47 -0.50 1.45 6.16
N LEU A 48 -0.65 2.77 5.94
CA LEU A 48 -0.54 3.78 6.98
C LEU A 48 -1.59 3.56 8.07
N ARG A 49 -2.81 3.22 7.71
CA ARG A 49 -3.87 2.89 8.67
C ARG A 49 -3.52 1.70 9.55
N ASN A 50 -2.97 0.63 8.97
CA ASN A 50 -2.52 -0.53 9.73
C ASN A 50 -1.37 -0.15 10.69
N ASP A 51 -0.42 0.63 10.20
CA ASP A 51 0.73 1.12 10.98
C ASP A 51 0.31 2.00 12.15
N LEU A 52 -0.82 2.70 12.02
CA LEU A 52 -1.43 3.55 13.04
C LEU A 52 -2.54 2.86 13.86
N ASP A 53 -2.78 1.57 13.63
CA ASP A 53 -3.82 0.78 14.32
C ASP A 53 -5.25 1.27 14.12
N ILE A 54 -5.51 1.93 13.00
CA ILE A 54 -6.84 2.46 12.69
C ILE A 54 -7.76 1.28 12.37
N PRO A 55 -8.90 1.10 13.07
CA PRO A 55 -9.82 0.02 12.78
C PRO A 55 -10.27 0.02 11.32
N ALA A 56 -10.34 -1.17 10.71
CA ALA A 56 -10.63 -1.32 9.27
C ALA A 56 -12.00 -0.77 8.84
N GLY A 57 -12.95 -0.63 9.78
CA GLY A 57 -14.28 -0.08 9.53
C GLY A 57 -14.36 1.45 9.62
N THR A 58 -13.41 2.11 10.28
CA THR A 58 -13.48 3.55 10.53
C THR A 58 -13.25 4.34 9.26
N LYS A 59 -14.08 5.35 8.99
CA LYS A 59 -13.85 6.28 7.89
C LYS A 59 -12.98 7.44 8.37
N VAL A 60 -12.07 7.89 7.50
CA VAL A 60 -11.09 8.92 7.85
C VAL A 60 -11.01 9.96 6.72
N PRO A 61 -11.00 11.28 7.01
CA PRO A 61 -10.80 12.29 5.98
C PRO A 61 -9.36 12.25 5.42
N LEU A 62 -9.24 12.39 4.10
CA LEU A 62 -7.98 12.60 3.40
C LEU A 62 -7.91 14.05 2.91
N ALA A 63 -6.75 14.67 3.06
CA ALA A 63 -6.43 15.94 2.40
C ALA A 63 -5.24 15.76 1.45
N LEU A 64 -5.40 16.21 0.21
CA LEU A 64 -4.30 16.37 -0.74
C LEU A 64 -3.78 17.81 -0.62
N VAL A 65 -2.48 17.95 -0.42
CA VAL A 65 -1.82 19.22 -0.09
C VAL A 65 -0.96 19.67 -1.26
N ASN A 66 -1.35 20.78 -1.91
CA ASN A 66 -0.67 21.34 -3.09
C ASN A 66 -0.34 20.28 -4.17
N ALA A 67 -1.28 19.38 -4.47
CA ALA A 67 -1.04 18.27 -5.38
C ALA A 67 -0.92 18.70 -6.86
N GLY A 68 -1.48 19.85 -7.20
CA GLY A 68 -1.54 20.38 -8.55
C GLY A 68 -2.76 19.89 -9.33
N GLU A 69 -3.15 20.65 -10.35
CA GLU A 69 -4.43 20.50 -11.04
C GLU A 69 -4.65 19.12 -11.66
N GLU A 70 -3.59 18.49 -12.20
CA GLU A 70 -3.70 17.15 -12.79
C GLU A 70 -4.03 16.09 -11.73
N ILE A 71 -3.37 16.15 -10.58
CA ILE A 71 -3.54 15.18 -9.50
C ILE A 71 -4.88 15.40 -8.80
N ASP A 72 -5.27 16.66 -8.61
CA ASP A 72 -6.58 17.04 -8.10
C ASP A 72 -7.69 16.49 -9.01
N ALA A 73 -7.60 16.72 -10.32
CA ALA A 73 -8.57 16.22 -11.28
C ALA A 73 -8.62 14.68 -11.29
N ARG A 74 -7.46 14.01 -11.19
CA ARG A 74 -7.37 12.55 -11.11
C ARG A 74 -8.02 12.01 -9.84
N ALA A 75 -7.75 12.61 -8.69
CA ALA A 75 -8.33 12.21 -7.42
C ALA A 75 -9.85 12.37 -7.42
N MET A 76 -10.35 13.48 -7.94
CA MET A 76 -11.80 13.74 -8.04
C MET A 76 -12.48 12.80 -9.05
N ARG A 77 -11.81 12.43 -10.16
CA ARG A 77 -12.34 11.47 -11.13
C ARG A 77 -12.57 10.08 -10.52
N HIS A 78 -11.73 9.68 -9.57
CA HIS A 78 -11.77 8.36 -8.92
C HIS A 78 -12.25 8.42 -7.45
N GLU A 79 -12.92 9.51 -7.06
CA GLU A 79 -13.28 9.80 -5.67
C GLU A 79 -14.05 8.63 -5.02
N ASP A 80 -15.06 8.09 -5.71
CA ASP A 80 -15.88 7.00 -5.20
C ASP A 80 -15.06 5.73 -4.91
N VAL A 81 -14.12 5.41 -5.80
CA VAL A 81 -13.24 4.24 -5.67
C VAL A 81 -12.28 4.44 -4.50
N LEU A 82 -11.67 5.63 -4.42
CA LEU A 82 -10.79 6.01 -3.32
C LEU A 82 -11.52 5.95 -1.98
N LYS A 83 -12.68 6.61 -1.85
CA LYS A 83 -13.48 6.62 -0.62
C LYS A 83 -13.91 5.21 -0.20
N ARG A 84 -14.36 4.40 -1.15
CA ARG A 84 -14.80 3.03 -0.86
C ARG A 84 -13.65 2.14 -0.43
N LEU A 85 -12.56 2.11 -1.19
CA LEU A 85 -11.48 1.14 -1.02
C LEU A 85 -10.48 1.56 0.06
N ALA A 86 -10.15 2.85 0.17
CA ALA A 86 -9.28 3.36 1.24
C ALA A 86 -10.05 3.72 2.53
N ARG A 87 -11.38 3.52 2.53
CA ARG A 87 -12.27 3.80 3.67
C ARG A 87 -12.16 5.25 4.12
N LEU A 88 -12.29 6.16 3.16
CA LEU A 88 -12.25 7.59 3.41
C LEU A 88 -13.66 8.13 3.64
N ASP A 89 -13.75 9.16 4.47
CA ASP A 89 -15.00 9.91 4.63
C ASP A 89 -15.14 10.98 3.56
N ASP A 90 -14.04 11.71 3.33
CA ASP A 90 -13.96 12.73 2.29
C ASP A 90 -12.54 12.91 1.76
N ILE A 91 -12.42 13.56 0.59
CA ILE A 91 -11.14 13.94 -0.03
C ILE A 91 -11.13 15.46 -0.24
N ALA A 92 -10.41 16.17 0.62
CA ALA A 92 -10.24 17.61 0.53
C ALA A 92 -9.01 17.97 -0.31
N LEU A 93 -9.13 19.00 -1.15
CA LEU A 93 -8.01 19.62 -1.85
C LEU A 93 -7.63 20.89 -1.07
N THR A 94 -6.38 20.97 -0.61
CA THR A 94 -5.95 21.99 0.35
C THR A 94 -4.56 22.53 0.03
N ASP A 95 -4.26 23.75 0.46
CA ASP A 95 -2.92 24.32 0.33
C ASP A 95 -2.01 23.93 1.51
N THR A 96 -2.61 23.54 2.64
CA THR A 96 -1.91 23.22 3.88
C THR A 96 -2.50 21.97 4.55
N ALA A 97 -1.64 21.19 5.20
CA ALA A 97 -2.07 20.01 5.94
C ALA A 97 -2.97 20.41 7.13
N PRO A 98 -4.15 19.79 7.31
CA PRO A 98 -5.01 20.05 8.46
C PRO A 98 -4.32 19.70 9.79
N ALA A 99 -4.70 20.40 10.86
CA ALA A 99 -4.28 20.03 12.21
C ALA A 99 -4.80 18.63 12.58
N GLY A 100 -4.04 17.87 13.36
CA GLY A 100 -4.45 16.52 13.75
C GLY A 100 -4.29 15.46 12.65
N ALA A 101 -3.60 15.78 11.55
CA ALA A 101 -3.35 14.88 10.44
C ALA A 101 -1.93 14.32 10.40
N VAL A 102 -1.80 13.03 10.10
CA VAL A 102 -0.51 12.43 9.75
C VAL A 102 -0.25 12.65 8.27
N THR A 103 0.82 13.37 7.97
CA THR A 103 1.26 13.63 6.60
C THR A 103 2.16 12.52 6.07
N PHE A 104 1.98 12.17 4.81
CA PHE A 104 2.84 11.25 4.07
C PHE A 104 3.05 11.76 2.63
N VAL A 105 4.20 11.42 2.06
CA VAL A 105 4.53 11.78 0.68
C VAL A 105 4.12 10.64 -0.24
N PHE A 106 3.40 10.95 -1.31
CA PHE A 106 2.96 10.00 -2.32
C PHE A 106 3.29 10.55 -3.71
N GLY A 107 4.26 9.93 -4.39
CA GLY A 107 4.85 10.50 -5.61
C GLY A 107 5.40 11.90 -5.33
N ASP A 108 4.91 12.89 -6.08
CA ASP A 108 5.27 14.30 -5.92
C ASP A 108 4.24 15.09 -5.10
N THR A 109 3.29 14.41 -4.45
CA THR A 109 2.21 15.02 -3.67
C THR A 109 2.38 14.77 -2.18
N LEU A 110 2.05 15.77 -1.37
CA LEU A 110 1.88 15.61 0.06
C LEU A 110 0.41 15.27 0.36
N ALA A 111 0.15 14.16 1.04
CA ALA A 111 -1.17 13.76 1.48
C ALA A 111 -1.22 13.74 3.01
N ALA A 112 -2.40 13.99 3.58
CA ALA A 112 -2.59 14.07 5.03
C ALA A 112 -3.86 13.32 5.44
N LEU A 113 -3.72 12.41 6.41
CA LEU A 113 -4.82 11.64 6.95
C LEU A 113 -5.20 12.19 8.34
N VAL A 114 -6.42 12.71 8.49
CA VAL A 114 -6.87 13.36 9.74
C VAL A 114 -7.27 12.31 10.77
N ILE A 115 -6.47 12.10 11.83
CA ILE A 115 -6.62 10.94 12.73
C ILE A 115 -6.70 11.27 14.22
N ALA A 116 -6.51 12.53 14.62
CA ALA A 116 -6.35 12.91 16.03
C ALA A 116 -7.51 12.46 16.94
N ASP A 117 -8.74 12.40 16.42
CA ASP A 117 -9.92 11.97 17.19
C ASP A 117 -10.17 10.45 17.15
N ILE A 118 -9.34 9.70 16.41
CA ILE A 118 -9.57 8.29 16.08
C ILE A 118 -8.56 7.37 16.77
N VAL A 119 -7.34 7.86 17.03
CA VAL A 119 -6.20 7.06 17.47
C VAL A 119 -5.61 7.61 18.77
N ASP A 120 -5.26 6.72 19.71
CA ASP A 120 -4.39 7.07 20.82
C ASP A 120 -2.95 7.25 20.30
N ILE A 121 -2.55 8.50 20.08
CA ILE A 121 -1.23 8.88 19.56
C ILE A 121 -0.12 8.35 20.47
N GLY A 122 -0.31 8.33 21.78
CA GLY A 122 0.67 7.84 22.74
C GLY A 122 0.89 6.34 22.59
N ALA A 123 -0.18 5.56 22.52
CA ALA A 123 -0.12 4.12 22.29
C ALA A 123 0.47 3.78 20.92
N ALA A 124 0.04 4.49 19.87
CA ALA A 124 0.56 4.31 18.51
C ALA A 124 2.07 4.59 18.45
N ARG A 125 2.54 5.68 19.07
CA ARG A 125 3.96 6.03 19.16
C ARG A 125 4.79 4.93 19.83
N GLN A 126 4.35 4.44 20.99
CA GLN A 126 5.06 3.39 21.71
C GLN A 126 5.14 2.09 20.91
N ARG A 127 4.05 1.72 20.24
CA ARG A 127 4.00 0.52 19.40
C ARG A 127 4.98 0.62 18.23
N LEU A 128 4.94 1.72 17.49
CA LEU A 128 5.82 1.98 16.36
C LEU A 128 7.30 1.96 16.79
N GLN A 129 7.63 2.61 17.91
CA GLN A 129 8.99 2.59 18.47
C GLN A 129 9.46 1.17 18.82
N LYS A 130 8.57 0.35 19.39
CA LYS A 130 8.88 -1.04 19.72
C LYS A 130 9.12 -1.89 18.47
N GLU A 131 8.30 -1.73 17.42
CA GLU A 131 8.45 -2.46 16.15
C GLU A 131 9.74 -2.04 15.43
N ILE A 132 10.02 -0.73 15.36
CA ILE A 132 11.28 -0.20 14.81
C ILE A 132 12.48 -0.79 15.56
N ALA A 133 12.45 -0.80 16.90
CA ALA A 133 13.54 -1.34 17.70
C ALA A 133 13.75 -2.85 17.51
N GLN A 134 12.69 -3.60 17.21
CA GLN A 134 12.78 -5.03 16.89
C GLN A 134 13.41 -5.23 15.51
N LEU A 135 12.93 -4.51 14.49
CA LEU A 135 13.50 -4.55 13.14
C LEU A 135 14.98 -4.15 13.12
N ASP A 136 15.36 -3.11 13.86
CA ASP A 136 16.76 -2.69 13.98
C ASP A 136 17.65 -3.81 14.55
N LYS A 137 17.17 -4.56 15.55
CA LYS A 137 17.90 -5.71 16.09
C LYS A 137 18.04 -6.85 15.06
N ASP A 138 16.96 -7.15 14.36
CA ASP A 138 16.92 -8.26 13.39
C ASP A 138 17.78 -7.97 12.15
N ILE A 139 17.78 -6.71 11.68
CA ILE A 139 18.66 -6.21 10.62
C ILE A 139 20.12 -6.35 11.06
N VAL A 140 20.51 -5.77 12.19
CA VAL A 140 21.91 -5.82 12.67
C VAL A 140 22.39 -7.26 12.90
N ALA A 141 21.53 -8.14 13.43
CA ALA A 141 21.85 -9.54 13.64
C ALA A 141 22.10 -10.28 12.32
N THR A 142 21.32 -9.98 11.28
CA THR A 142 21.42 -10.64 9.97
C THR A 142 22.56 -10.06 9.14
N GLU A 143 22.76 -8.74 9.16
CA GLU A 143 23.92 -8.08 8.55
C GLU A 143 25.23 -8.62 9.12
N LYS A 144 25.31 -8.85 10.44
CA LYS A 144 26.49 -9.45 11.08
C LYS A 144 26.75 -10.90 10.63
N LYS A 145 25.70 -11.65 10.27
CA LYS A 145 25.86 -13.00 9.69
C LYS A 145 26.37 -12.90 8.25
N LEU A 146 25.82 -11.97 7.47
CA LEU A 146 26.21 -11.73 6.08
C LEU A 146 27.62 -11.13 5.95
N SER A 147 28.09 -10.38 6.94
CA SER A 147 29.46 -9.84 6.98
C SER A 147 30.51 -10.88 7.39
N ASN A 148 30.09 -12.06 7.87
CA ASN A 148 31.01 -13.13 8.23
C ASN A 148 31.39 -13.93 6.98
N GLU A 149 32.61 -13.73 6.48
CA GLU A 149 33.12 -14.42 5.28
C GLU A 149 33.02 -15.95 5.37
N ASN A 150 33.19 -16.53 6.56
CA ASN A 150 33.04 -17.97 6.76
C ASN A 150 31.60 -18.45 6.57
N PHE A 151 30.60 -17.61 6.87
CA PHE A 151 29.19 -17.93 6.64
C PHE A 151 28.86 -17.83 5.16
N VAL A 152 29.28 -16.75 4.49
CA VAL A 152 29.04 -16.55 3.05
C VAL A 152 29.73 -17.63 2.21
N ALA A 153 30.94 -18.06 2.59
CA ALA A 153 31.68 -19.07 1.85
C ALA A 153 31.18 -20.51 2.08
N ARG A 154 30.45 -20.78 3.17
CA ARG A 154 29.99 -22.14 3.53
C ARG A 154 28.48 -22.33 3.40
N ALA A 155 27.70 -21.27 3.46
CA ALA A 155 26.26 -21.35 3.32
C ALA A 155 25.87 -21.54 1.84
N PRO A 156 24.78 -22.28 1.57
CA PRO A 156 24.15 -22.30 0.26
C PRO A 156 23.83 -20.89 -0.25
N GLU A 157 24.04 -20.66 -1.55
CA GLU A 157 23.80 -19.36 -2.18
C GLU A 157 22.35 -18.88 -2.00
N GLU A 158 21.38 -19.79 -2.09
CA GLU A 158 19.97 -19.52 -1.83
C GLU A 158 19.72 -18.93 -0.43
N ILE A 159 20.41 -19.43 0.60
CA ILE A 159 20.27 -18.93 1.98
C ILE A 159 20.91 -17.55 2.11
N VAL A 160 22.06 -17.32 1.47
CA VAL A 160 22.72 -16.01 1.50
C VAL A 160 21.84 -14.96 0.82
N GLU A 161 21.23 -15.31 -0.31
CA GLU A 161 20.36 -14.42 -1.06
C GLU A 161 19.04 -14.15 -0.32
N GLU A 162 18.41 -15.16 0.29
CA GLU A 162 17.23 -14.98 1.14
C GLU A 162 17.53 -14.01 2.29
N ASN A 163 18.68 -14.14 2.97
CA ASN A 163 19.05 -13.24 4.07
C ASN A 163 19.29 -11.80 3.57
N ARG A 164 19.87 -11.63 2.38
CA ARG A 164 20.03 -10.29 1.77
C ARG A 164 18.69 -9.66 1.44
N GLN A 165 17.78 -10.42 0.83
CA GLN A 165 16.43 -9.95 0.51
C GLN A 165 15.67 -9.56 1.78
N ARG A 166 15.77 -10.37 2.85
CA ARG A 166 15.15 -10.05 4.15
C ARG A 166 15.69 -8.76 4.76
N VAL A 167 16.99 -8.50 4.67
CA VAL A 167 17.57 -7.23 5.13
C VAL A 167 17.01 -6.05 4.34
N VAL A 168 16.87 -6.17 3.02
CA VAL A 168 16.26 -5.14 2.16
C VAL A 168 14.82 -4.88 2.57
N GLU A 169 14.00 -5.93 2.73
CA GLU A 169 12.60 -5.83 3.13
C GLU A 169 12.44 -5.21 4.52
N TRP A 170 13.21 -5.65 5.51
CA TRP A 170 13.16 -5.10 6.86
C TRP A 170 13.63 -3.64 6.90
N THR A 171 14.64 -3.29 6.11
CA THR A 171 15.11 -1.91 6.01
C THR A 171 14.02 -1.02 5.41
N ALA A 172 13.40 -1.42 4.31
CA ALA A 172 12.29 -0.70 3.70
C ALA A 172 11.11 -0.54 4.67
N ARG A 173 10.75 -1.62 5.39
CA ARG A 173 9.70 -1.58 6.42
C ARG A 173 10.05 -0.62 7.54
N ARG A 174 11.28 -0.66 8.06
CA ARG A 174 11.75 0.23 9.12
C ARG A 174 11.65 1.69 8.72
N GLU A 175 12.09 2.04 7.51
CA GLU A 175 11.99 3.43 7.03
C GLU A 175 10.54 3.89 6.89
N LYS A 176 9.64 3.00 6.45
CA LYS A 176 8.20 3.29 6.42
C LYS A 176 7.63 3.59 7.82
N LEU A 177 7.98 2.77 8.81
CA LEU A 177 7.55 2.99 10.20
C LEU A 177 8.13 4.27 10.79
N ARG A 178 9.39 4.61 10.47
CA ARG A 178 10.02 5.86 10.89
C ARG A 178 9.32 7.08 10.29
N ALA A 179 8.91 7.02 9.02
CA ALA A 179 8.14 8.07 8.39
C ALA A 179 6.77 8.27 9.08
N ALA A 180 6.06 7.17 9.37
CA ALA A 180 4.80 7.22 10.12
C ALA A 180 4.99 7.82 11.52
N LEU A 181 6.03 7.39 12.24
CA LEU A 181 6.37 7.91 13.57
C LEU A 181 6.67 9.40 13.53
N LYS A 182 7.46 9.88 12.56
CA LYS A 182 7.75 11.30 12.37
C LYS A 182 6.48 12.12 12.11
N GLY A 183 5.53 11.56 11.35
CA GLY A 183 4.23 12.19 11.14
C GLY A 183 3.41 12.36 12.41
N LEU A 184 3.53 11.43 13.37
CA LEU A 184 2.88 11.56 14.69
C LEU A 184 3.55 12.58 15.61
N GLU A 185 4.85 12.83 15.46
CA GLU A 185 5.56 13.84 16.28
C GLU A 185 5.16 15.27 15.95
N GLY A 186 4.52 15.49 14.80
CA GLY A 186 3.95 16.78 14.41
C GLY A 186 2.55 17.07 14.97
N LEU A 187 1.98 16.15 15.75
CA LEU A 187 0.65 16.22 16.36
C LEU A 187 0.73 16.41 17.88
#